data_AF-A0A2N2M1Y5-F1
#
_entry.id   AF-A0A2N2M1Y5-F1
#
_cell.length_a   1.000
_cell.length_b   1.000
_cell.length_c   1.000
_cell.angle_alpha   90.00
_cell.angle_beta   90.00
_cell.angle_gamma   90.00
#
_symmetry.space_group_name_H-M   'P 1'
#
loop_
_entity.id
_entity.type
_entity.pdbx_description
1 polymer ?
#
loop_
_entity_poly.entity_id
_entity_poly.type
_entity_poly.pdbx_seq_one_letter_code
_entity_poly.pdbx_strand_id
1 'polypeptide(L)'
;MKKRLMLLAVLLIMSITGCTGSGTPTPDVWSLVVAPTITSVNNTTFTEGTGGTFTVRASGNPDPTFALNGTLPTGVTFNTTSGILAGTPATGTAGTYPLIFTASNGIFPNATQNFTLTVNPSISPFPIYDSNILKIATPGLIRQNIRASGPP
;
A
#
# COMPACT_ATOMS: atom_id res chain seq x y z
N MET A 1 -7.98 -1.50 -36.83
CA MET A 1 -8.08 -0.06 -36.50
C MET A 1 -8.13 0.07 -34.97
N LYS A 2 -7.02 0.43 -34.30
CA LYS A 2 -6.92 0.83 -32.86
C LYS A 2 -5.48 0.88 -32.30
N LYS A 3 -4.44 0.95 -33.14
CA LYS A 3 -3.03 1.08 -32.70
C LYS A 3 -2.31 2.33 -33.21
N ARG A 4 -2.99 3.22 -33.94
CA ARG A 4 -2.43 4.49 -34.44
C ARG A 4 -2.98 5.75 -33.76
N LEU A 5 -3.87 5.57 -32.78
CA LEU A 5 -4.49 6.69 -32.07
C LEU A 5 -3.58 7.27 -30.95
N MET A 6 -2.62 6.48 -30.44
CA MET A 6 -1.67 6.96 -29.42
C MET A 6 -0.47 7.73 -30.00
N LEU A 7 -0.11 7.52 -31.27
CA LEU A 7 0.94 8.31 -31.93
C LEU A 7 0.44 9.69 -32.39
N LEU A 8 -0.88 9.91 -32.41
CA LEU A 8 -1.48 11.18 -32.83
C LEU A 8 -1.78 12.11 -31.64
N ALA A 9 -1.83 11.59 -30.41
CA ALA A 9 -1.99 12.41 -29.20
C ALA A 9 -0.69 13.11 -28.75
N VAL A 10 0.47 12.61 -29.21
CA VAL A 10 1.80 13.18 -28.89
C VAL A 10 2.25 14.21 -29.95
N LEU A 11 1.52 14.35 -31.06
CA LEU A 11 1.89 15.23 -32.18
C LEU A 11 0.82 16.29 -32.47
N LEU A 12 0.33 16.99 -31.45
CA LEU A 12 -0.50 18.19 -31.63
C LEU A 12 -0.23 19.27 -30.56
N ILE A 13 1.05 19.48 -30.22
CA ILE A 13 1.53 20.69 -29.56
C ILE A 13 2.81 21.13 -30.27
N MET A 14 2.70 21.56 -31.52
CA MET A 14 3.65 22.53 -32.09
C MET A 14 2.83 23.76 -32.45
N SER A 15 2.59 24.60 -31.46
CA SER A 15 2.12 25.95 -31.70
C SER A 15 3.23 26.69 -32.43
N ILE A 16 2.97 27.12 -33.66
CA ILE A 16 3.72 28.21 -34.28
C ILE A 16 3.48 29.47 -33.44
N THR A 17 4.34 29.73 -32.46
CA THR A 17 4.38 31.03 -31.80
C THR A 17 4.86 32.05 -32.82
N GLY A 18 3.99 33.02 -33.13
CA GLY A 18 4.28 34.11 -34.05
C GLY A 18 5.60 34.79 -33.68
N CYS A 19 6.52 34.82 -34.64
CA CYS A 19 7.65 35.73 -34.59
C CYS A 19 7.11 37.15 -34.82
N THR A 20 6.98 37.93 -33.75
CA THR A 20 6.91 39.38 -33.85
C THR A 20 7.85 39.98 -32.81
N GLY A 21 8.98 40.51 -33.27
CA GLY A 21 9.78 41.45 -32.48
C GLY A 21 11.16 40.95 -32.06
N SER A 22 12.16 41.73 -32.42
CA SER A 22 13.59 41.59 -32.19
C SER A 22 14.00 41.56 -30.70
N GLY A 23 14.16 40.37 -30.13
CA GLY A 23 14.85 40.13 -28.86
C GLY A 23 15.40 38.72 -28.88
N THR A 24 16.70 38.56 -28.60
CA THR A 24 17.48 37.32 -28.53
C THR A 24 16.68 36.00 -28.53
N PRO A 25 16.93 35.05 -29.46
CA PRO A 25 16.31 33.73 -29.39
C PRO A 25 16.84 33.01 -28.14
N THR A 26 16.10 33.09 -27.04
CA THR A 26 16.23 32.08 -25.99
C THR A 26 15.80 30.77 -26.61
N PRO A 27 16.56 29.66 -26.47
CA PRO A 27 16.11 28.37 -26.99
C PRO A 27 14.74 28.08 -26.39
N ASP A 28 13.72 27.98 -27.25
CA ASP A 28 12.41 27.52 -26.85
C ASP A 28 12.56 26.07 -26.40
N VAL A 29 12.53 25.86 -25.08
CA VAL A 29 12.75 24.54 -24.48
C VAL A 29 11.43 23.78 -24.64
N TRP A 30 11.34 22.96 -25.68
CA TRP A 30 10.25 21.99 -25.82
C TRP A 30 10.30 21.03 -24.62
N SER A 31 9.50 21.28 -23.59
CA SER A 31 9.39 20.39 -22.44
C SER A 31 8.53 19.19 -22.84
N LEU A 32 9.15 18.02 -22.94
CA LEU A 32 8.45 16.76 -23.21
C LEU A 32 7.55 16.41 -22.02
N VAL A 33 6.25 16.69 -22.10
CA VAL A 33 5.30 16.28 -21.06
C VAL A 33 4.73 14.89 -21.34
N VAL A 34 4.58 14.08 -20.30
CA VAL A 34 4.09 12.70 -20.39
C VAL A 34 3.14 12.41 -19.23
N ALA A 35 1.93 11.94 -19.53
CA ALA A 35 0.96 11.51 -18.52
C ALA A 35 1.52 10.38 -17.64
N PRO A 36 1.10 10.30 -16.36
CA PRO A 36 1.64 9.33 -15.44
C PRO A 36 1.19 7.90 -15.78
N THR A 37 1.97 6.89 -15.38
CA THR A 37 1.61 5.47 -15.48
C THR A 37 2.21 4.72 -14.30
N ILE A 38 1.38 4.03 -13.53
CA ILE A 38 1.84 3.19 -12.41
C ILE A 38 2.41 1.88 -12.98
N THR A 39 3.64 1.54 -12.60
CA THR A 39 4.39 0.38 -13.09
C THR A 39 4.66 -0.68 -12.02
N SER A 40 4.35 -0.40 -10.75
CA SER A 40 4.45 -1.39 -9.66
C SER A 40 3.36 -2.46 -9.76
N VAL A 41 3.63 -3.62 -9.15
CA VAL A 41 2.61 -4.66 -8.93
C VAL A 41 1.47 -4.12 -8.06
N ASN A 42 0.32 -4.74 -8.18
CA ASN A 42 -0.92 -4.29 -7.55
C ASN A 42 -1.25 -5.00 -6.22
N ASN A 43 -0.27 -5.66 -5.60
CA ASN A 43 -0.47 -6.33 -4.33
C ASN A 43 0.83 -6.47 -3.56
N THR A 44 0.71 -6.63 -2.24
CA THR A 44 1.81 -7.02 -1.35
C THR A 44 1.27 -7.68 -0.11
N THR A 45 2.13 -8.39 0.62
CA THR A 45 1.78 -9.07 1.86
C THR A 45 2.70 -8.64 2.99
N PHE A 46 2.11 -8.13 4.07
CA PHE A 46 2.80 -7.86 5.33
C PHE A 46 2.39 -8.91 6.36
N THR A 47 3.15 -9.01 7.45
CA THR A 47 2.84 -9.89 8.59
C THR A 47 2.75 -9.05 9.84
N GLU A 48 1.74 -9.27 10.68
CA GLU A 48 1.63 -8.57 11.96
C GLU A 48 2.91 -8.66 12.78
N GLY A 49 3.27 -7.57 13.45
CA GLY A 49 4.48 -7.48 14.27
C GLY A 49 5.81 -7.47 13.47
N THR A 50 5.76 -7.64 12.14
CA THR A 50 6.94 -7.58 11.27
C THR A 50 6.89 -6.34 10.38
N GLY A 51 7.97 -5.56 10.36
CA GLY A 51 8.09 -4.40 9.49
C GLY A 51 8.08 -4.81 8.02
N GLY A 52 7.20 -4.20 7.23
CA GLY A 52 7.10 -4.38 5.79
C GLY A 52 7.31 -3.05 5.05
N THR A 53 7.85 -3.15 3.85
CA THR A 53 8.01 -2.02 2.93
C THR A 53 7.62 -2.42 1.52
N PHE A 54 6.87 -1.55 0.85
CA PHE A 54 6.50 -1.69 -0.55
C PHE A 54 6.60 -0.32 -1.23
N THR A 55 7.14 -0.28 -2.45
CA THR A 55 7.27 0.97 -3.20
C THR A 55 6.35 0.97 -4.41
N VAL A 56 5.36 1.86 -4.39
CA VAL A 56 4.56 2.21 -5.57
C VAL A 56 5.45 3.01 -6.52
N ARG A 57 5.51 2.60 -7.78
CA ARG A 57 6.32 3.27 -8.81
C ARG A 57 5.42 3.76 -9.92
N ALA A 58 5.66 4.99 -10.38
CA ALA A 58 5.03 5.53 -11.57
C ALA A 58 6.06 6.27 -12.43
N SER A 59 5.92 6.15 -13.74
CA SER A 59 6.59 7.00 -14.72
C SER A 59 5.72 8.21 -15.04
N GLY A 60 6.31 9.30 -15.52
CA GLY A 60 5.62 10.50 -15.99
C GLY A 60 6.63 11.64 -16.12
N ASN A 61 6.30 12.68 -16.88
CA ASN A 61 7.04 13.94 -16.83
C ASN A 61 6.05 15.12 -16.82
N PRO A 62 6.05 15.99 -15.79
CA PRO A 62 6.92 16.00 -14.59
C PRO A 62 6.79 14.75 -13.70
N ASP A 63 7.70 14.59 -12.74
CA ASP A 63 7.67 13.46 -11.79
C ASP A 63 6.30 13.42 -11.06
N PRO A 64 5.64 12.25 -11.03
CA PRO A 64 4.32 12.14 -10.43
C PRO A 64 4.36 12.15 -8.90
N THR A 65 3.33 12.75 -8.33
CA THR A 65 2.97 12.61 -6.91
C THR A 65 1.88 11.56 -6.75
N PHE A 66 1.83 10.92 -5.58
CA PHE A 66 0.86 9.88 -5.29
C PHE A 66 -0.23 10.33 -4.34
N ALA A 67 -1.40 9.72 -4.46
CA ALA A 67 -2.45 9.74 -3.48
C ALA A 67 -2.90 8.30 -3.19
N LEU A 68 -3.34 8.06 -1.95
CA LEU A 68 -3.90 6.79 -1.53
C LEU A 68 -5.33 7.01 -1.05
N ASN A 69 -6.24 6.15 -1.51
CA ASN A 69 -7.59 6.05 -0.99
C ASN A 69 -7.83 4.62 -0.44
N GLY A 70 -8.49 4.53 0.71
CA GLY A 70 -8.70 3.28 1.43
C GLY A 70 -8.20 3.36 2.88
N THR A 71 -8.49 2.33 3.66
CA THR A 71 -8.07 2.26 5.07
C THR A 71 -6.81 1.41 5.19
N LEU A 72 -5.79 1.94 5.86
CA LEU A 72 -4.58 1.19 6.18
C LEU A 72 -4.73 0.46 7.54
N PRO A 73 -4.10 -0.72 7.71
CA PRO A 73 -3.97 -1.34 9.03
C PRO A 73 -3.19 -0.42 9.96
N THR A 74 -3.54 -0.43 11.24
CA THR A 74 -2.82 0.32 12.28
C THR A 74 -1.34 -0.03 12.25
N GLY A 75 -0.47 0.98 12.23
CA GLY A 75 0.98 0.80 12.16
C GLY A 75 1.58 0.77 10.75
N VAL A 76 0.75 0.85 9.70
CA VAL A 76 1.19 1.03 8.31
C VAL A 76 0.85 2.43 7.83
N THR A 77 1.77 3.03 7.08
CA THR A 77 1.65 4.39 6.54
C THR A 77 2.06 4.44 5.08
N PHE A 78 1.53 5.41 4.34
CA PHE A 78 1.91 5.67 2.95
C PHE A 78 2.45 7.09 2.81
N ASN A 79 3.65 7.21 2.25
CA ASN A 79 4.26 8.49 1.93
C ASN A 79 3.96 8.85 0.47
N THR A 80 3.15 9.89 0.29
CA THR A 80 2.64 10.35 -1.02
C THR A 80 3.71 10.93 -1.95
N THR A 81 4.83 11.40 -1.40
CA THR A 81 5.93 11.97 -2.17
C THR A 81 6.88 10.89 -2.68
N SER A 82 7.18 9.90 -1.85
CA SER A 82 8.12 8.81 -2.20
C SER A 82 7.45 7.55 -2.75
N GLY A 83 6.12 7.45 -2.65
CA GLY A 83 5.38 6.25 -3.04
C GLY A 83 5.62 5.05 -2.13
N ILE A 84 6.19 5.26 -0.93
CA ILE A 84 6.55 4.18 -0.01
C ILE A 84 5.37 3.87 0.92
N LEU A 85 4.87 2.65 0.84
CA LEU A 85 3.97 2.03 1.80
C LEU A 85 4.83 1.23 2.79
N ALA A 86 4.89 1.65 4.05
CA ALA A 86 5.75 1.00 5.04
C ALA A 86 5.15 1.03 6.45
N GLY A 87 5.59 0.07 7.26
CA GLY A 87 5.28 0.02 8.68
C GLY A 87 5.15 -1.41 9.20
N THR A 88 4.72 -1.51 10.45
CA THR A 88 4.53 -2.79 11.16
C THR A 88 3.06 -2.91 11.49
N PRO A 89 2.29 -3.80 10.82
CA PRO A 89 0.88 -4.00 11.14
C PRO A 89 0.72 -4.44 12.60
N ALA A 90 -0.19 -3.79 13.33
CA ALA A 90 -0.49 -4.13 14.71
C ALA A 90 -1.17 -5.51 14.83
N THR A 91 -1.05 -6.15 15.99
CA THR A 91 -1.75 -7.41 16.27
C THR A 91 -3.27 -7.21 16.22
N GLY A 92 -3.99 -8.12 15.56
CA GLY A 92 -5.43 -8.02 15.33
C GLY A 92 -5.80 -7.21 14.07
N THR A 93 -4.83 -6.93 13.19
CA THR A 93 -5.05 -6.28 11.88
C THR A 93 -4.89 -7.24 10.70
N ALA A 94 -4.76 -8.55 10.95
CA ALA A 94 -4.78 -9.56 9.90
C ALA A 94 -6.05 -9.45 9.05
N GLY A 95 -5.88 -9.47 7.73
CA GLY A 95 -6.97 -9.28 6.79
C GLY A 95 -6.53 -8.73 5.44
N THR A 96 -7.51 -8.40 4.61
CA THR A 96 -7.30 -7.86 3.26
C THR A 96 -7.78 -6.42 3.21
N TYR A 97 -6.90 -5.54 2.72
CA TYR A 97 -7.12 -4.11 2.62
C TYR A 97 -7.15 -3.70 1.14
N PRO A 98 -8.33 -3.39 0.57
CA PRO A 98 -8.43 -2.83 -0.76
C PRO A 98 -8.01 -1.36 -0.71
N LEU A 99 -7.00 -1.02 -1.50
CA LEU A 99 -6.41 0.30 -1.61
C LEU A 99 -6.50 0.78 -3.06
N ILE A 100 -6.53 2.10 -3.26
CA ILE A 100 -6.49 2.70 -4.59
C ILE A 100 -5.37 3.73 -4.61
N PHE A 101 -4.35 3.48 -5.42
CA PHE A 101 -3.28 4.45 -5.67
C PHE A 101 -3.62 5.28 -6.89
N THR A 102 -3.40 6.58 -6.79
CA THR A 102 -3.50 7.54 -7.90
C THR A 102 -2.18 8.25 -8.07
N ALA A 103 -1.63 8.28 -9.29
CA ALA A 103 -0.45 9.06 -9.64
C ALA A 103 -0.86 10.24 -10.53
N SER A 104 -0.41 11.44 -10.18
CA SER A 104 -0.73 12.71 -10.87
C SER A 104 0.51 13.58 -11.02
N ASN A 105 0.68 14.17 -12.20
CA ASN A 105 1.71 15.16 -12.49
C ASN A 105 1.19 16.41 -13.22
N GLY A 106 -0.13 16.63 -13.19
CA GLY A 106 -0.79 17.73 -13.91
C GLY A 106 -1.07 17.45 -15.39
N ILE A 107 -0.61 16.32 -15.93
CA ILE A 107 -0.92 15.88 -17.30
C ILE A 107 -1.97 14.76 -17.24
N PHE A 108 -3.08 14.96 -17.93
CA PHE A 108 -4.15 13.97 -17.98
C PHE A 108 -3.88 12.89 -19.04
N PRO A 109 -4.35 11.65 -18.82
CA PRO A 109 -5.10 11.18 -17.66
C PRO A 109 -4.19 10.84 -16.46
N ASN A 110 -4.71 11.01 -15.24
CA ASN A 110 -4.08 10.47 -14.04
C ASN A 110 -4.08 8.94 -14.09
N ALA A 111 -3.02 8.32 -13.59
CA ALA A 111 -2.95 6.86 -13.51
C ALA A 111 -3.58 6.39 -12.19
N THR A 112 -4.45 5.39 -12.27
CA THR A 112 -5.09 4.77 -11.11
C THR A 112 -4.79 3.28 -11.08
N GLN A 113 -4.56 2.73 -9.89
CA GLN A 113 -4.32 1.31 -9.68
C GLN A 113 -5.07 0.83 -8.44
N ASN A 114 -5.94 -0.17 -8.62
CA ASN A 114 -6.51 -0.93 -7.52
C ASN A 114 -5.43 -1.85 -6.96
N PHE A 115 -5.19 -1.75 -5.66
CA PHE A 115 -4.12 -2.45 -4.95
C PHE A 115 -4.69 -3.28 -3.80
N THR A 116 -4.11 -4.44 -3.55
CA THR A 116 -4.51 -5.30 -2.43
C THR A 116 -3.35 -5.49 -1.46
N LEU A 117 -3.48 -4.93 -0.26
CA LEU A 117 -2.57 -5.23 0.85
C LEU A 117 -3.16 -6.39 1.66
N THR A 118 -2.44 -7.50 1.75
CA THR A 118 -2.77 -8.60 2.64
C THR A 118 -1.91 -8.50 3.89
N VAL A 119 -2.54 -8.61 5.06
CA VAL A 119 -1.84 -8.72 6.35
C VAL A 119 -2.06 -10.13 6.87
N ASN A 120 -0.98 -10.90 6.97
CA ASN A 120 -1.00 -12.22 7.58
C ASN A 120 -0.95 -12.09 9.10
N PRO A 121 -1.64 -12.96 9.84
CA PRO A 121 -1.55 -13.01 11.29
C PRO A 121 -0.12 -13.31 11.73
N SER A 122 0.25 -12.79 12.89
CA SER A 122 1.51 -13.17 13.53
C SER A 122 1.46 -14.65 13.94
N ILE A 123 2.51 -15.40 13.61
CA ILE A 123 2.71 -16.75 14.15
C ILE A 123 3.47 -16.63 15.47
N SER A 124 2.77 -16.76 16.60
CA SER A 124 3.45 -16.89 17.90
C SER A 124 4.09 -18.28 17.98
N PRO A 125 5.42 -18.39 18.18
CA PRO A 125 6.09 -19.68 18.29
C PRO A 125 5.81 -20.41 19.62
N PHE A 126 5.06 -19.79 20.54
CA PHE A 126 4.73 -20.39 21.82
C PHE A 126 3.28 -20.88 21.84
N PRO A 127 3.02 -22.15 22.22
CA PRO A 127 1.67 -22.59 22.52
C PRO A 127 1.12 -21.75 23.67
N ILE A 128 -0.12 -21.29 23.53
CA ILE A 128 -0.84 -20.63 24.61
C ILE A 128 -1.06 -21.70 25.69
N TYR A 129 -0.22 -21.71 26.72
CA TYR A 129 -0.54 -22.37 27.98
C TYR A 129 -1.52 -21.49 28.73
N ASP A 130 -2.79 -21.49 28.31
CA ASP A 130 -3.81 -20.98 29.21
C ASP A 130 -3.96 -21.99 30.36
N SER A 131 -3.98 -21.48 31.59
CA SER A 131 -4.13 -22.28 32.81
C SER A 131 -5.56 -22.82 33.02
N ASN A 132 -6.47 -22.57 32.07
CA ASN A 132 -7.84 -23.09 32.01
C ASN A 132 -8.02 -24.30 31.06
N ILE A 133 -7.06 -24.60 30.17
CA ILE A 133 -7.05 -25.76 29.27
C ILE A 133 -6.24 -26.93 29.85
N LEU A 134 -5.44 -26.71 30.90
CA LEU A 134 -4.73 -27.78 31.63
C LEU A 134 -5.62 -28.54 32.64
N LYS A 135 -6.90 -28.19 32.79
CA LYS A 135 -7.82 -28.87 33.74
C LYS A 135 -8.62 -30.03 33.18
N ILE A 136 -8.53 -30.31 31.87
CA ILE A 136 -9.40 -31.29 31.19
C ILE A 136 -8.66 -32.48 30.57
N ALA A 137 -7.33 -32.53 30.65
CA ALA A 137 -6.51 -33.57 30.00
C ALA A 137 -5.83 -34.55 30.98
N THR A 138 -6.50 -34.93 32.08
CA THR A 138 -6.17 -36.18 32.78
C THR A 138 -7.47 -36.88 33.21
N PRO A 139 -7.91 -37.94 32.50
CA PRO A 139 -8.94 -38.81 33.03
C PRO A 139 -8.33 -39.59 34.19
N GLY A 140 -8.53 -39.12 35.43
CA GLY A 140 -8.05 -39.87 36.59
C GLY A 140 -8.01 -39.21 37.97
N LEU A 141 -8.20 -37.90 38.13
CA LEU A 141 -8.13 -37.29 39.47
C LEU A 141 -9.30 -36.34 39.76
N ILE A 142 -10.44 -36.93 40.12
CA ILE A 142 -11.41 -36.31 41.03
C ILE A 142 -12.05 -37.43 41.85
N ARG A 143 -11.58 -37.63 43.09
CA ARG A 143 -12.35 -37.73 44.36
C ARG A 143 -11.37 -38.01 45.50
N GLN A 144 -11.57 -37.34 46.64
CA GLN A 144 -10.78 -37.31 47.90
C GLN A 144 -9.75 -36.16 47.89
N ASN A 145 -9.67 -35.23 48.85
CA ASN A 145 -10.27 -35.16 50.17
C ASN A 145 -10.10 -33.72 50.70
N ILE A 146 -11.18 -32.94 50.82
CA ILE A 146 -11.24 -31.81 51.77
C ILE A 146 -12.58 -31.90 52.48
N ARG A 147 -12.60 -32.64 53.60
CA ARG A 147 -13.62 -32.46 54.64
C ARG A 147 -12.88 -32.05 55.91
N ALA A 148 -13.22 -30.86 56.39
CA ALA A 148 -12.82 -30.35 57.69
C ALA A 148 -13.26 -31.30 58.81
N SER A 149 -12.36 -31.61 59.73
CA SER A 149 -12.69 -32.22 61.02
C SER A 149 -13.08 -31.10 62.00
N GLY A 150 -14.36 -31.04 62.35
CA GLY A 150 -14.89 -30.32 63.53
C GLY A 150 -15.21 -31.28 64.68
N PRO A 151 -15.52 -30.78 65.89
CA PRO A 151 -15.35 -31.50 67.17
C PRO A 151 -16.63 -32.17 67.69
N PRO A 152 -16.53 -32.98 68.76
CA PRO A 152 -17.51 -33.01 69.85
C PRO A 152 -16.98 -32.34 71.13
#